data_AF-X0Y1B1-F1
#
_entry.id   AF-X0Y1B1-F1
#
_cell.length_a   1.000
_cell.length_b   1.000
_cell.length_c   1.000
_cell.angle_alpha   90.00
_cell.angle_beta   90.00
_cell.angle_gamma   90.00
#
_symmetry.space_group_name_H-M   'P 1'
#
loop_
_entity.id
_entity.type
_entity.pdbx_description
1 polymer ?
#
loop_
_entity_poly.entity_id
_entity_poly.type
_entity_poly.pdbx_seq_one_letter_code
_entity_poly.pdbx_strand_id
1 'polypeptide(L)' 'ERRPSGQVCHRFWQPGGGYDRNLWTVGRIHEKIHYVHANPVRRGLVERPDHWPWSSCRAWMYEGDEPLRLDTDSLPPLEK' A
#
# COMPACT_ATOMS: atom_id res chain seq x y z
N GLU A 1 -7.35 17.43 -18.31
CA GLU A 1 -8.56 16.76 -18.83
C GLU A 1 -9.55 17.80 -19.31
N ARG A 2 -10.27 17.54 -20.41
CA ARG A 2 -11.20 18.51 -21.01
C ARG A 2 -12.60 18.26 -20.47
N ARG A 3 -13.16 19.24 -19.76
CA ARG A 3 -14.53 19.15 -19.24
C ARG A 3 -15.55 19.30 -20.37
N PRO A 4 -16.81 18.84 -20.19
CA PRO A 4 -17.90 19.08 -21.15
C PRO A 4 -18.11 20.56 -21.48
N SER A 5 -17.75 21.47 -20.58
CA SER A 5 -17.77 22.93 -20.78
C SER A 5 -16.63 23.48 -21.67
N GLY A 6 -15.75 22.62 -22.19
CA GLY A 6 -14.60 23.04 -23.02
C GLY A 6 -13.38 23.54 -22.22
N GLN A 7 -13.52 23.77 -20.91
CA GLN A 7 -12.40 24.16 -20.06
C GLN A 7 -11.41 23.00 -19.86
N VAL A 8 -10.12 23.31 -20.02
CA VAL A 8 -9.02 22.42 -19.65
C VAL A 8 -8.73 22.63 -18.17
N CYS A 9 -8.89 21.57 -17.37
CA CYS A 9 -8.46 21.57 -15.98
C CYS A 9 -7.29 20.61 -15.79
N HIS A 10 -6.25 21.09 -15.11
CA HIS A 10 -5.17 20.25 -14.60
C HIS A 10 -5.62 19.61 -13.29
N ARG A 11 -5.64 18.29 -13.25
CA ARG A 11 -5.90 17.50 -12.04
C ARG A 11 -4.68 16.64 -11.79
N PHE A 12 -4.17 16.68 -10.57
CA PHE A 12 -3.11 15.77 -10.13
C PHE A 12 -3.69 14.38 -9.83
N TRP A 13 -4.84 14.33 -9.17
CA TRP A 13 -5.54 13.09 -8.81
C TRP A 13 -6.43 12.57 -9.94
N GLN A 14 -6.51 11.24 -10.06
CA GLN A 14 -7.45 10.58 -10.96
C GLN A 14 -8.90 10.81 -10.49
N PRO A 15 -9.86 10.99 -11.43
CA PRO A 15 -11.26 11.14 -11.07
C PRO A 15 -11.84 9.84 -10.47
N GLY A 16 -12.75 9.96 -9.50
CA GLY A 16 -13.41 8.83 -8.83
C GLY A 16 -13.25 8.87 -7.30
N GLY A 17 -13.84 7.89 -6.61
CA GLY A 17 -13.73 7.73 -5.15
C GLY A 17 -12.45 7.03 -4.67
N GLY A 18 -11.56 6.66 -5.59
CA GLY A 18 -10.43 5.77 -5.32
C GLY A 18 -10.81 4.29 -5.45
N TYR A 19 -10.01 3.43 -4.83
CA TYR A 19 -10.21 1.97 -4.77
C TYR A 19 -10.28 1.53 -3.31
N ASP A 20 -11.40 1.79 -2.65
CA ASP A 20 -11.69 1.34 -1.30
C ASP A 20 -12.29 -0.09 -1.30
N ARG A 21 -11.87 -0.90 -0.31
CA ARG A 21 -12.42 -2.24 -0.08
C ARG A 21 -12.41 -2.55 1.41
N ASN A 22 -13.55 -2.97 1.93
CA ASN A 22 -13.64 -3.51 3.28
C ASN A 22 -12.99 -4.91 3.34
N LEU A 23 -12.09 -5.11 4.30
CA LEU A 23 -11.42 -6.38 4.55
C LEU A 23 -11.98 -6.99 5.85
N TRP A 24 -12.73 -8.07 5.71
CA TRP A 24 -13.47 -8.68 6.83
C TRP A 24 -12.80 -9.93 7.40
N THR A 25 -11.83 -10.49 6.68
CA THR A 25 -11.18 -11.74 7.08
C THR A 25 -9.69 -11.54 7.25
N VAL A 26 -9.12 -12.22 8.24
CA VAL A 26 -7.69 -12.19 8.54
C VAL A 26 -6.87 -12.51 7.30
N GLY A 27 -7.23 -13.58 6.57
CA GLY A 27 -6.56 -13.95 5.33
C GLY A 27 -6.52 -12.82 4.28
N ARG A 28 -7.61 -12.06 4.11
CA ARG A 28 -7.65 -10.93 3.18
C ARG A 28 -6.79 -9.75 3.65
N ILE A 29 -6.73 -9.51 4.95
CA ILE A 29 -5.88 -8.46 5.52
C ILE A 29 -4.41 -8.79 5.23
N HIS A 30 -3.97 -10.00 5.58
CA HIS A 30 -2.60 -10.47 5.33
C HIS A 30 -2.26 -10.49 3.83
N GLU A 31 -3.18 -10.94 2.98
CA GLU A 31 -3.01 -10.91 1.52
C GLU A 31 -2.77 -9.48 1.02
N LYS A 32 -3.52 -8.48 1.54
CA LYS A 32 -3.35 -7.08 1.10
C LYS A 32 -2.08 -6.44 1.65
N ILE A 33 -1.66 -6.75 2.88
CA ILE A 33 -0.36 -6.33 3.41
C ILE A 33 0.76 -6.82 2.48
N HIS A 34 0.78 -8.12 2.19
CA HIS A 34 1.76 -8.71 1.28
C HIS A 34 1.70 -8.09 -0.12
N TYR A 35 0.50 -7.87 -0.66
CA TYR A 35 0.33 -7.22 -1.96
C TYR A 35 0.94 -5.80 -1.99
N VAL A 36 0.69 -4.99 -0.96
CA VAL A 36 1.21 -3.62 -0.88
C VAL A 36 2.73 -3.62 -0.80
N HIS A 37 3.33 -4.47 0.03
CA HIS A 37 4.80 -4.60 0.12
C HIS A 37 5.42 -5.11 -1.18
N ALA A 38 4.75 -6.03 -1.89
CA ALA A 38 5.25 -6.57 -3.16
C ALA A 38 5.04 -5.65 -4.36
N ASN A 39 4.23 -4.59 -4.26
CA ASN A 39 3.89 -3.73 -5.40
C ASN A 39 5.10 -3.07 -6.09
N PRO A 40 6.09 -2.51 -5.37
CA PRO A 40 7.28 -1.94 -5.98
C PRO A 40 8.03 -2.96 -6.85
N VAL A 41 8.13 -4.21 -6.40
CA VAL A 41 8.75 -5.30 -7.17
C VAL A 41 7.90 -5.68 -8.37
N ARG A 42 6.58 -5.85 -8.20
CA ARG A 42 5.65 -6.16 -9.31
C ARG A 42 5.64 -5.09 -10.39
N ARG A 43 5.95 -3.84 -10.03
CA ARG A 43 6.07 -2.71 -10.95
C ARG A 43 7.48 -2.55 -11.54
N GLY A 44 8.44 -3.38 -11.15
CA GLY A 44 9.83 -3.34 -11.63
C GLY A 44 10.63 -2.16 -11.11
N LEU A 45 10.22 -1.55 -9.99
CA LEU A 45 10.90 -0.38 -9.42
C LEU A 45 12.12 -0.78 -8.57
N VAL A 46 12.07 -1.95 -7.95
CA VAL A 46 13.14 -2.54 -7.13
C VAL A 46 13.12 -4.06 -7.26
N GLU A 47 14.25 -4.70 -6.99
CA GLU A 47 14.39 -6.17 -7.04
C GLU A 47 13.76 -6.89 -5.84
N ARG A 48 13.72 -6.22 -4.68
CA ARG A 48 13.21 -6.78 -3.42
C ARG A 48 12.26 -5.79 -2.72
N PRO A 49 11.23 -6.26 -1.99
CA PRO A 49 10.26 -5.38 -1.33
C PRO A 49 10.87 -4.37 -0.35
N ASP A 50 11.85 -4.84 0.44
CA ASP A 50 12.57 -4.07 1.45
C ASP A 50 13.54 -3.02 0.87
N HIS A 51 13.83 -3.07 -0.43
CA HIS A 51 14.63 -2.03 -1.09
C HIS A 51 13.82 -0.75 -1.38
N TRP A 52 12.49 -0.78 -1.27
CA TRP A 52 11.66 0.39 -1.51
C TRP A 52 11.54 1.27 -0.26
N PRO A 53 12.18 2.45 -0.22
CA PRO A 53 12.24 3.28 1.00
C PRO A 53 10.90 3.93 1.36
N TRP A 54 9.95 3.97 0.41
CA TRP A 54 8.63 4.60 0.59
C TRP A 54 7.54 3.57 0.92
N SER A 55 7.89 2.52 1.64
CA SER A 55 6.93 1.55 2.17
C SER A 55 7.30 1.11 3.58
N SER A 56 6.32 0.63 4.33
CA SER A 56 6.53 0.04 5.65
C SER A 56 7.18 -1.35 5.61
N CYS A 57 7.59 -1.85 4.43
CA CYS A 57 8.12 -3.20 4.28
C CYS A 57 9.39 -3.44 5.10
N ARG A 58 10.28 -2.43 5.20
CA ARG A 58 11.49 -2.52 6.03
C ARG A 58 11.16 -2.66 7.50
N ALA A 59 10.37 -1.74 8.05
CA ALA A 59 9.86 -1.80 9.42
C ALA A 59 9.12 -3.12 9.74
N TRP A 60 8.43 -3.69 8.74
CA TRP A 60 7.70 -4.95 8.86
C TRP A 60 8.63 -6.18 8.93
N MET A 61 9.72 -6.19 8.16
CA MET A 61 10.66 -7.32 8.11
C MET A 61 11.77 -7.24 9.16
N TYR A 62 12.20 -6.03 9.46
CA TYR A 62 13.33 -5.72 10.30
C TYR A 62 12.84 -4.77 11.38
N GLU A 63 12.70 -5.24 12.61
CA GLU A 63 12.50 -4.36 13.76
C GLU A 63 13.61 -3.30 13.75
N GLY A 64 13.27 -2.02 13.69
CA GLY A 64 14.24 -0.97 13.41
C GLY A 64 13.79 0.44 13.78
N ASP A 65 14.73 1.38 13.64
CA ASP A 65 14.66 2.80 14.00
C ASP A 65 13.85 3.62 12.98
N GLU A 66 12.65 3.15 12.67
CA GLU A 66 11.71 3.86 11.80
C GLU A 66 11.01 4.96 12.62
N PRO A 67 10.74 6.15 12.03
CA PRO A 67 10.14 7.27 12.76
C PRO A 67 8.78 6.95 13.40
N LEU A 68 8.11 5.91 12.88
CA LEU A 68 6.84 5.42 13.38
C LEU A 68 6.87 3.90 13.47
N ARG A 69 6.70 3.37 14.70
CA ARG A 69 6.57 1.93 14.92
C ARG A 69 5.26 1.42 14.34
N LEU A 70 5.33 0.27 13.67
CA LEU A 70 4.13 -0.46 13.25
C LEU A 70 3.44 -1.11 14.45
N ASP A 71 2.13 -0.93 14.56
CA ASP A 71 1.30 -1.67 15.50
C ASP A 71 0.98 -3.06 14.92
N THR A 72 1.89 -3.99 15.17
CA THR A 72 1.73 -5.40 14.79
C THR A 72 0.91 -6.18 15.81
N ASP A 73 0.77 -5.66 17.03
CA ASP A 73 0.07 -6.34 18.13
C ASP A 73 -1.45 -6.35 17.90
N SER A 74 -1.99 -5.31 17.25
CA SER A 74 -3.41 -5.26 16.86
C SER A 74 -3.76 -6.09 15.62
N LEU A 75 -2.76 -6.64 14.90
CA LEU A 75 -3.02 -7.42 13.70
C LEU A 75 -3.39 -8.87 14.09
N PRO A 76 -4.59 -9.37 13.72
CA PRO A 76 -4.96 -10.74 14.03
C PRO A 76 -4.01 -11.73 13.35
N PRO A 77 -3.57 -12.79 14.07
CA PRO A 77 -2.62 -13.76 13.53
C PRO A 77 -3.26 -14.54 12.39
N LEU A 78 -2.49 -14.77 11.32
CA LEU A 78 -2.91 -15.65 10.25
C LEU A 78 -2.92 -17.10 10.79
N GLU A 79 -4.11 -17.67 10.96
CA GLU A 79 -4.25 -19.09 11.31
C GLU A 79 -3.58 -19.96 10.24
N LYS A 80 -2.92 -21.04 10.68
CA LYS A 80 -2.21 -21.98 9.80
C LYS A 80 -3.16 -22.88 9.03
#